data_AF-A8W3P1-F1
#
_entry.id   AF-A8W3P1-F1
#
_cell.length_a   1.000
_cell.length_b   1.000
_cell.length_c   1.000
_cell.angle_alpha   90.00
_cell.angle_beta   90.00
_cell.angle_gamma   90.00
#
_symmetry.space_group_name_H-M   'P 1'
#
loop_
_entity.id
_entity.type
_entity.pdbx_description
1 polymer ?
#
loop_
_entity_poly.entity_id
_entity_poly.type
_entity_poly.pdbx_seq_one_letter_code
_entity_poly.pdbx_strand_id
1 'polypeptide(L)'
;GHQGYEYVDLGRLWQIGKFLGIVFWLVLMLRGILPALVKPGDKNLLALLSASVIAIGLFYGAGLFYGERTHLSVMEYWRWWV
;
A
#
# COMPACT_ATOMS: atom_id res chain seq x y z
N GLY A 1 -9.08 3.16 -23.19
CA GLY A 1 -7.85 2.55 -23.75
C GLY A 1 -7.59 1.28 -23.00
N HIS A 2 -7.55 0.16 -23.72
CA HIS A 2 -7.16 -1.15 -23.19
C HIS A 2 -5.63 -1.21 -23.13
N GLN A 3 -5.06 -1.67 -22.00
CA GLN A 3 -3.61 -1.78 -21.84
C GLN A 3 -3.07 -3.18 -22.20
N GLY A 4 -3.95 -4.17 -22.46
CA GLY A 4 -3.59 -5.36 -23.23
C GLY A 4 -2.63 -6.32 -22.53
N TYR A 5 -2.51 -6.24 -21.20
CA TYR A 5 -1.75 -7.17 -20.37
C TYR A 5 -2.68 -7.83 -19.37
N GLU A 6 -2.69 -9.17 -19.37
CA GLU A 6 -3.43 -9.99 -18.40
C GLU A 6 -3.09 -9.54 -16.96
N TYR A 7 -4.14 -9.31 -16.17
CA TYR A 7 -4.14 -8.80 -14.78
C TYR A 7 -3.84 -7.31 -14.55
N VAL A 8 -3.52 -6.52 -15.58
CA VAL A 8 -3.27 -5.07 -15.49
C VAL A 8 -4.00 -4.31 -16.62
N ASP A 9 -5.29 -4.59 -16.79
CA ASP A 9 -6.13 -3.88 -17.77
C ASP A 9 -6.78 -2.59 -17.22
N LEU A 10 -6.53 -2.25 -15.96
CA LEU A 10 -6.99 -1.00 -15.35
C LEU A 10 -6.05 0.12 -15.78
N GLY A 11 -6.48 0.92 -16.76
CA GLY A 11 -5.70 2.08 -17.25
C GLY A 11 -5.14 2.91 -16.10
N ARG A 12 -3.87 3.34 -16.21
CA ARG A 12 -3.05 4.09 -15.22
C ARG A 12 -3.81 5.00 -14.23
N LEU A 13 -4.87 5.68 -14.67
CA LEU A 13 -5.82 6.44 -13.83
C LEU A 13 -6.40 5.62 -12.65
N TRP A 14 -6.82 4.39 -12.90
CA TRP A 14 -7.41 3.50 -11.90
C TRP A 14 -6.39 2.93 -10.92
N GLN A 15 -5.14 2.70 -11.33
CA GLN A 15 -4.05 2.34 -10.41
C GLN A 15 -3.77 3.48 -9.43
N ILE A 16 -3.70 4.71 -9.94
CA ILE A 16 -3.55 5.92 -9.11
C ILE A 16 -4.76 6.07 -8.17
N GLY A 17 -5.98 5.82 -8.66
CA GLY A 17 -7.19 5.83 -7.83
C GLY A 17 -7.16 4.83 -6.68
N LYS A 18 -6.76 3.58 -6.94
CA LYS A 18 -6.59 2.54 -5.90
C LYS A 18 -5.48 2.92 -4.90
N PHE A 19 -4.36 3.43 -5.39
CA PHE A 19 -3.28 3.90 -4.53
C PHE A 19 -3.72 5.04 -3.61
N LEU A 20 -4.38 6.06 -4.17
CA LEU A 20 -4.94 7.16 -3.40
C LEU A 20 -5.92 6.66 -2.34
N GLY A 21 -6.75 5.66 -2.68
CA GLY A 21 -7.65 5.00 -1.72
C GLY A 21 -6.91 4.36 -0.54
N ILE A 22 -5.78 3.68 -0.79
CA ILE A 22 -4.99 3.03 0.25
C ILE A 22 -4.18 4.02 1.07
N VAL A 23 -3.61 5.06 0.45
CA VAL A 23 -2.96 6.16 1.16
C VAL A 23 -3.97 6.88 2.04
N PHE A 24 -5.16 7.16 1.53
CA PHE A 24 -6.24 7.79 2.30
C PHE A 24 -6.68 6.91 3.48
N TRP A 25 -6.89 5.62 3.25
CA TRP A 25 -7.19 4.65 4.31
C TRP A 25 -6.09 4.61 5.37
N LEU A 26 -4.82 4.58 4.97
CA LEU A 26 -3.68 4.55 5.87
C LEU A 26 -3.61 5.81 6.74
N VAL A 27 -3.87 6.99 6.16
CA VAL A 27 -3.93 8.26 6.89
C VAL A 27 -5.07 8.26 7.91
N LEU A 28 -6.25 7.74 7.56
CA LEU A 28 -7.37 7.62 8.48
C LEU A 28 -7.05 6.68 9.65
N MET A 29 -6.45 5.52 9.37
CA MET A 29 -6.04 4.56 10.39
C MET A 29 -4.99 5.16 11.33
N LEU A 30 -3.94 5.79 10.80
CA LEU A 30 -2.91 6.46 11.59
C LEU A 30 -3.51 7.57 12.47
N ARG A 31 -4.44 8.37 11.93
CA ARG A 31 -5.13 9.41 12.69
C ARG A 31 -5.93 8.84 13.87
N GLY A 32 -6.55 7.67 13.71
CA GLY A 32 -7.29 7.00 14.78
C GLY A 32 -6.38 6.37 15.84
N ILE A 33 -5.24 5.83 15.41
CA ILE A 33 -4.33 5.05 16.27
C ILE A 33 -3.35 5.94 17.05
N LEU A 34 -2.83 7.02 16.45
CA LEU A 34 -1.90 7.97 17.09
C LEU A 34 -2.38 8.50 18.46
N PRO A 35 -3.62 9.01 18.62
CA PRO A 35 -4.09 9.49 19.92
C PRO A 35 -4.23 8.37 20.94
N ALA A 36 -4.53 7.14 20.51
CA ALA A 36 -4.59 5.97 21.39
C ALA A 36 -3.19 5.53 21.84
N LEU A 37 -2.16 5.69 21.00
CA LEU A 37 -0.75 5.42 21.35
C LEU A 37 -0.17 6.43 22.35
N VAL A 38 -0.70 7.66 22.43
CA VAL A 38 -0.20 8.69 23.37
C VAL A 38 -0.78 8.51 24.79
N LYS A 39 -1.98 7.93 24.93
CA LYS A 39 -2.61 7.71 26.25
C LYS A 39 -1.78 6.78 27.15
N PRO A 40 -1.72 6.99 28.48
CA PRO A 40 -1.03 6.08 29.40
C PRO A 40 -1.75 4.72 29.51
N GLY A 41 -1.01 3.61 29.57
CA GLY A 41 -1.54 2.23 29.64
C GLY A 41 -0.65 1.19 28.96
N ASP A 42 -1.08 -0.08 28.95
CA ASP A 42 -0.44 -1.14 28.16
C ASP A 42 -0.74 -0.95 26.67
N LYS A 43 0.33 -0.87 25.87
CA LYS A 43 0.29 -0.54 24.44
C LYS A 43 0.85 -1.64 23.55
N ASN A 44 1.27 -2.78 24.09
CA ASN A 44 1.97 -3.80 23.31
C ASN A 44 1.12 -4.30 22.13
N LEU A 45 -0.15 -4.61 22.39
CA LEU A 45 -1.13 -5.01 21.38
C LEU A 45 -1.46 -3.88 20.38
N LEU A 46 -1.61 -2.66 20.88
CA LEU A 46 -1.88 -1.49 20.03
C LEU A 46 -0.70 -1.17 19.12
N ALA A 47 0.53 -1.28 19.61
CA ALA A 47 1.76 -1.08 18.85
C ALA A 47 1.93 -2.15 17.78
N LEU A 48 1.66 -3.42 18.09
CA LEU A 48 1.61 -4.52 17.12
C LEU A 48 0.58 -4.24 16.02
N LEU A 49 -0.65 -3.87 16.39
CA LEU A 49 -1.70 -3.53 15.43
C LEU A 49 -1.31 -2.34 14.54
N SER A 50 -0.73 -1.30 15.14
CA SER A 50 -0.23 -0.11 14.42
C SER A 50 0.82 -0.50 13.39
N ALA A 51 1.81 -1.31 13.79
CA ALA A 51 2.88 -1.77 12.93
C ALA A 51 2.35 -2.63 11.78
N SER A 52 1.39 -3.53 12.03
CA SER A 52 0.77 -4.35 10.98
C SER A 52 -0.02 -3.52 9.98
N VAL A 53 -0.79 -2.52 10.43
CA VAL A 53 -1.55 -1.62 9.55
C VAL A 53 -0.62 -0.78 8.66
N ILE A 54 0.47 -0.26 9.24
CA ILE A 54 1.49 0.49 8.50
C ILE A 54 2.20 -0.42 7.49
N ALA A 55 2.55 -1.64 7.89
CA ALA A 55 3.17 -2.63 7.00
C ALA A 55 2.26 -2.90 5.79
N ILE A 56 0.97 -3.22 5.99
CA ILE A 56 0.04 -3.48 4.89
C ILE A 56 -0.03 -2.30 3.91
N GLY A 57 -0.11 -1.06 4.41
CA GLY A 57 -0.13 0.14 3.56
C GLY A 57 1.17 0.36 2.79
N LEU A 58 2.33 0.13 3.42
CA LEU A 58 3.65 0.28 2.79
C LEU A 58 3.96 -0.83 1.78
N PHE A 59 3.62 -2.08 2.09
CA PHE A 59 3.80 -3.22 1.18
C PHE A 59 2.94 -3.06 -0.09
N TYR A 60 1.74 -2.50 0.03
CA TYR A 60 0.96 -2.14 -1.15
C TYR A 60 1.61 -1.01 -1.97
N GLY A 61 2.23 -0.03 -1.31
CA GLY A 61 2.98 1.04 -1.95
C GLY A 61 4.23 0.57 -2.71
N ALA A 62 4.89 -0.50 -2.23
CA ALA A 62 6.03 -1.12 -2.91
C ALA A 62 5.65 -1.68 -4.30
N GLY A 63 4.40 -2.13 -4.47
CA GLY A 63 3.87 -2.60 -5.75
C GLY A 63 3.73 -1.53 -6.84
N LEU A 64 3.86 -0.24 -6.49
CA LEU A 64 3.76 0.88 -7.43
C LEU A 64 5.11 1.37 -7.95
N PHE A 65 6.22 0.79 -7.50
CA PHE A 65 7.56 1.11 -8.01
C PHE A 65 7.83 0.61 -9.44
N TYR A 66 6.78 0.28 -10.20
CA TYR A 66 6.86 -0.20 -11.58
C TYR A 66 6.41 0.80 -12.63
N GLY A 67 7.35 1.16 -13.51
CA GLY A 67 7.11 1.97 -14.68
C GLY A 67 7.08 1.15 -15.98
N GLU A 68 6.47 1.71 -17.02
CA GLU A 68 6.31 1.12 -18.37
C GLU A 68 7.63 0.81 -19.11
N ARG A 69 8.80 1.16 -18.53
CA ARG A 69 10.14 0.97 -19.13
C ARG A 69 11.13 0.18 -18.26
N THR A 70 10.66 -0.58 -17.28
CA THR A 70 11.53 -1.48 -16.49
C THR A 70 11.71 -2.82 -17.18
N HIS A 71 12.94 -3.38 -17.14
CA HIS A 71 13.26 -4.72 -17.66
C HIS A 71 12.29 -5.77 -17.09
N LEU A 72 11.84 -6.72 -17.92
CA LEU A 72 10.88 -7.78 -17.56
C LEU A 72 11.22 -8.49 -16.24
N SER A 73 12.50 -8.77 -15.99
CA SER A 73 12.99 -9.41 -14.76
C SER A 73 12.72 -8.57 -13.50
N VAL A 74 12.77 -7.24 -13.61
CA VAL A 74 12.47 -6.33 -12.51
C VAL A 74 10.96 -6.33 -12.25
N MET A 75 10.13 -6.34 -13.30
CA MET A 75 8.66 -6.37 -13.21
C MET A 75 8.13 -7.65 -12.52
N GLU A 76 8.77 -8.80 -12.71
CA GLU A 76 8.36 -10.01 -12.00
C GLU A 76 8.77 -10.02 -10.52
N TYR A 77 9.95 -9.48 -10.17
CA TYR A 77 10.47 -9.52 -8.81
C TYR A 77 9.50 -8.92 -7.77
N TRP A 78 9.18 -7.65 -7.88
CA TRP A 78 8.17 -6.99 -7.06
C TRP A 78 6.70 -7.33 -7.40
N ARG A 79 6.37 -7.99 -8.52
CA ARG A 79 5.02 -8.57 -8.68
C ARG A 79 4.76 -9.60 -7.57
N TRP A 80 5.79 -10.35 -7.16
CA TRP A 80 5.71 -11.31 -6.06
C TRP A 80 5.84 -10.69 -4.66
N TRP A 81 6.10 -9.39 -4.57
CA TRP A 81 6.11 -8.66 -3.29
C TRP A 81 4.73 -8.13 -2.87
N VAL A 82 3.78 -8.12 -3.81
CA VAL A 82 2.37 -7.77 -3.59
C VAL A 82 1.56 -9.05 -3.45
#